data_AF-A0A2A5H2R2-F1
#
_entry.id   AF-A0A2A5H2R2-F1
#
_cell.length_a   1.000
_cell.length_b   1.000
_cell.length_c   1.000
_cell.angle_alpha   90.00
_cell.angle_beta   90.00
_cell.angle_gamma   90.00
#
_symmetry.space_group_name_H-M   'P 1'
#
loop_
_entity.id
_entity.type
_entity.pdbx_description
1 polymer ?
#
loop_
_entity_poly.entity_id
_entity_poly.type
_entity_poly.pdbx_seq_one_letter_code
_entity_poly.pdbx_strand_id
1 'polypeptide(L)'
;MGEEISEQNRIESWKQNNPQGYDRALEEEKVAYLAVWDFDGDNLSKTPKEREVVGENLPDNPDKIAQMKGELVESLSPESIDRLDAARTIRDNLSLANEIVSNRDVIDSYSDDMAAGLFDDVKRLEGVHDLNAMDLAQRYGLDLAPETVERMGNTPEVNAPEAVALALDSAHNIPVLGGM
;
A
#
# COMPACT_ATOMS: atom_id res chain seq x y z
N MET A 1 25.25 9.05 -35.27
CA MET A 1 23.90 9.60 -35.02
C MET A 1 23.14 8.50 -34.33
N GLY A 2 23.03 8.55 -33.00
CA GLY A 2 22.24 7.57 -32.25
C GLY A 2 20.78 7.92 -32.42
N GLU A 3 19.95 6.96 -32.82
CA GLU A 3 18.51 7.12 -32.80
C GLU A 3 18.07 7.34 -31.35
N GLU A 4 17.57 8.54 -31.05
CA GLU A 4 16.75 8.75 -29.86
C GLU A 4 15.50 7.90 -30.05
N ILE A 5 15.52 6.70 -29.46
CA ILE A 5 14.31 5.88 -29.31
C ILE A 5 13.36 6.73 -28.45
N SER A 6 12.22 7.12 -29.02
CA SER A 6 11.18 7.81 -28.26
C SER A 6 10.78 6.96 -27.04
N GLU A 7 10.36 7.59 -25.95
CA GLU A 7 9.99 6.87 -24.73
C GLU A 7 8.92 5.80 -24.99
N GLN A 8 7.93 6.12 -25.84
CA GLN A 8 6.92 5.17 -26.31
C GLN A 8 7.56 3.95 -27.00
N ASN A 9 8.49 4.18 -27.93
CA ASN A 9 9.18 3.09 -28.62
C ASN A 9 10.01 2.23 -27.66
N ARG A 10 10.59 2.83 -26.61
CA ARG A 10 11.34 2.10 -25.56
C ARG A 10 10.41 1.21 -24.73
N ILE A 11 9.27 1.75 -24.29
CA ILE A 11 8.29 1.01 -23.48
C ILE A 11 7.65 -0.12 -24.29
N GLU A 12 7.25 0.15 -25.54
CA GLU A 12 6.72 -0.89 -26.43
C GLU A 12 7.75 -1.99 -26.69
N SER A 13 9.03 -1.61 -26.91
CA SER A 13 10.12 -2.58 -27.08
C SER A 13 10.33 -3.41 -25.81
N TRP A 14 10.24 -2.82 -24.62
CA TRP A 14 10.36 -3.57 -23.38
C TRP A 14 9.20 -4.56 -23.21
N LYS A 15 7.95 -4.10 -23.39
CA LYS A 15 6.76 -4.95 -23.32
C LYS A 15 6.82 -6.13 -24.29
N GLN A 16 7.37 -5.93 -25.49
CA GLN A 16 7.53 -6.99 -26.49
C GLN A 16 8.67 -7.96 -26.15
N ASN A 17 9.82 -7.45 -25.71
CA ASN A 17 11.02 -8.27 -25.49
C ASN A 17 11.04 -8.97 -24.13
N ASN A 18 10.36 -8.43 -23.12
CA ASN A 18 10.25 -8.99 -21.78
C ASN A 18 8.88 -8.67 -21.14
N PRO A 19 7.80 -9.27 -21.65
CA PRO A 19 6.44 -9.00 -21.16
C PRO A 19 6.28 -9.31 -19.67
N GLN A 20 6.83 -10.42 -19.18
CA GLN A 20 6.74 -10.80 -17.76
C GLN A 20 7.45 -9.79 -16.85
N GLY A 21 8.63 -9.31 -17.26
CA GLY A 21 9.36 -8.28 -16.51
C GLY A 21 8.63 -6.95 -16.52
N TYR A 22 7.99 -6.61 -17.64
CA TYR A 22 7.15 -5.42 -17.76
C TYR A 22 5.92 -5.50 -16.86
N ASP A 23 5.15 -6.59 -16.93
CA ASP A 23 3.93 -6.79 -16.14
C ASP A 23 4.24 -6.76 -14.63
N ARG A 24 5.35 -7.41 -14.22
CA ARG A 24 5.81 -7.36 -12.84
C ARG A 24 6.17 -5.93 -12.41
N ALA A 25 6.93 -5.19 -13.21
CA ALA A 25 7.29 -3.82 -12.88
C ALA A 25 6.06 -2.90 -12.80
N LEU A 26 5.08 -3.12 -13.68
CA LEU A 26 3.82 -2.39 -13.66
C LEU A 26 3.06 -2.64 -12.35
N GLU A 27 2.95 -3.90 -11.94
CA GLU A 27 2.26 -4.26 -10.70
C GLU A 27 3.00 -3.73 -9.46
N GLU A 28 4.33 -3.89 -9.42
CA GLU A 28 5.17 -3.36 -8.34
C GLU A 28 5.01 -1.84 -8.18
N GLU A 29 5.00 -1.09 -9.29
CA GLU A 29 4.81 0.37 -9.24
C GLU A 29 3.39 0.77 -8.87
N LYS A 30 2.35 0.03 -9.29
CA LYS A 30 0.96 0.26 -8.84
C LYS A 30 0.83 0.09 -7.34
N VAL A 31 1.38 -1.00 -6.79
CA VAL A 31 1.37 -1.26 -5.35
C VAL A 31 2.12 -0.16 -4.60
N ALA A 32 3.29 0.25 -5.10
CA ALA A 32 4.09 1.31 -4.49
C ALA A 32 3.39 2.67 -4.53
N TYR A 33 2.72 3.02 -5.63
CA TYR A 33 1.93 4.24 -5.75
C TYR A 33 0.78 4.25 -4.73
N LEU A 34 -0.02 3.17 -4.69
CA LEU A 34 -1.17 3.10 -3.79
C LEU A 34 -0.75 3.17 -2.31
N ALA A 35 0.41 2.61 -1.95
CA ALA A 35 0.94 2.73 -0.60
C ALA A 35 1.27 4.17 -0.19
N VAL A 36 1.63 5.05 -1.14
CA VAL A 36 1.83 6.49 -0.88
C VAL A 36 0.48 7.21 -0.91
N TRP A 37 -0.37 6.89 -1.89
CA TRP A 37 -1.70 7.49 -2.05
C TRP A 37 -2.57 7.35 -0.82
N ASP A 38 -2.44 6.24 -0.08
CA ASP A 38 -3.15 6.01 1.17
C ASP A 38 -2.88 7.11 2.24
N PHE A 39 -1.78 7.86 2.13
CA PHE A 39 -1.40 8.93 3.07
C PHE A 39 -1.55 10.34 2.50
N ASP A 40 -2.05 10.46 1.28
CA ASP A 40 -2.47 11.74 0.72
C ASP A 40 -3.86 12.12 1.25
N GLY A 41 -3.95 13.28 1.92
CA GLY A 41 -5.17 13.72 2.58
C GLY A 41 -5.77 12.69 3.53
N ASP A 42 -7.01 12.28 3.27
CA ASP A 42 -7.76 11.28 4.06
C ASP A 42 -7.98 9.97 3.29
N ASN A 43 -7.07 9.62 2.37
CA ASN A 43 -7.26 8.45 1.52
C ASN A 43 -7.19 7.11 2.28
N LEU A 44 -6.60 7.09 3.48
CA LEU A 44 -6.54 5.92 4.34
C LEU A 44 -7.95 5.45 4.75
N SER A 45 -8.91 6.37 4.90
CA SER A 45 -10.30 6.08 5.24
C SER A 45 -11.12 5.51 4.07
N LYS A 46 -10.54 5.51 2.85
CA LYS A 46 -11.20 5.00 1.64
C LYS A 46 -11.37 3.49 1.70
N THR A 47 -12.43 3.02 1.06
CA THR A 47 -12.75 1.60 0.98
C THR A 47 -11.75 0.85 0.08
N PRO A 48 -11.61 -0.48 0.25
CA PRO A 48 -10.82 -1.29 -0.67
C PRO A 48 -11.25 -1.14 -2.13
N LYS A 49 -12.54 -0.94 -2.40
CA LYS A 49 -13.05 -0.78 -3.76
C LYS A 49 -12.65 0.56 -4.37
N GLU A 50 -12.68 1.65 -3.62
CA GLU A 50 -12.19 2.96 -4.09
C GLU A 50 -10.70 2.90 -4.40
N ARG A 51 -9.92 2.25 -3.53
CA ARG A 51 -8.48 2.01 -3.76
C ARG A 51 -8.22 1.19 -5.02
N GLU A 52 -9.00 0.13 -5.24
CA GLU A 52 -8.92 -0.69 -6.46
C GLU A 52 -9.21 0.14 -7.71
N VAL A 53 -10.26 0.98 -7.69
CA VAL A 53 -10.59 1.89 -8.80
C VAL A 53 -9.43 2.83 -9.11
N VAL A 54 -8.74 3.38 -8.10
CA VAL A 54 -7.54 4.20 -8.34
C VAL A 54 -6.46 3.39 -9.04
N GLY A 55 -6.19 2.16 -8.56
CA GLY A 55 -5.20 1.26 -9.17
C GLY A 55 -5.52 0.85 -10.61
N GLU A 56 -6.80 0.63 -10.93
CA GLU A 56 -7.28 0.30 -12.28
C GLU A 56 -7.14 1.48 -13.26
N ASN A 57 -7.19 2.72 -12.77
CA ASN A 57 -7.07 3.93 -13.58
C ASN A 57 -5.63 4.46 -13.72
N LEU A 58 -4.65 3.79 -13.11
CA LEU A 58 -3.23 4.12 -13.32
C LEU A 58 -2.79 3.81 -14.76
N PRO A 59 -1.85 4.60 -15.32
CA PRO A 59 -1.38 4.38 -16.69
C PRO A 59 -0.70 3.01 -16.85
N ASP A 60 -0.88 2.38 -18.01
CA ASP A 60 -0.09 1.20 -18.42
C ASP A 60 1.34 1.63 -18.83
N ASN A 61 2.12 2.14 -17.87
CA ASN A 61 3.53 2.50 -18.00
C ASN A 61 4.17 2.60 -16.61
N PRO A 62 5.07 1.67 -16.22
CA PRO A 62 5.74 1.67 -14.92
C PRO A 62 6.49 2.98 -14.61
N ASP A 63 7.20 3.53 -15.59
CA ASP A 63 8.01 4.74 -15.39
C ASP A 63 7.12 5.97 -15.11
N LYS A 64 5.95 6.03 -15.75
CA LYS A 64 4.97 7.09 -15.50
C LYS A 64 4.33 6.97 -14.12
N ILE A 65 4.03 5.76 -13.66
CA ILE A 65 3.53 5.52 -12.30
C ILE A 65 4.60 5.95 -11.28
N ALA A 66 5.86 5.59 -11.50
CA ALA A 66 6.98 5.97 -10.64
C ALA A 66 7.13 7.50 -10.55
N GLN A 67 6.97 8.22 -11.66
CA GLN A 67 6.95 9.69 -11.66
C GLN A 67 5.77 10.24 -10.85
N MET A 68 4.54 9.78 -11.11
CA MET A 68 3.34 10.22 -10.38
C MET A 68 3.47 9.96 -8.87
N LYS A 69 4.07 8.83 -8.48
CA LYS A 69 4.38 8.50 -7.08
C LYS A 69 5.36 9.51 -6.50
N GLY A 70 6.40 9.89 -7.23
CA GLY A 70 7.38 10.91 -6.80
C GLY A 70 6.72 12.26 -6.55
N GLU A 71 5.92 12.74 -7.49
CA GLU A 71 5.14 13.99 -7.37
C GLU A 71 4.19 13.93 -6.16
N LEU A 72 3.57 12.77 -5.94
CA LEU A 72 2.70 12.55 -4.78
C LEU A 72 3.46 12.63 -3.46
N VAL A 73 4.62 11.96 -3.36
CA VAL A 73 5.49 12.05 -2.17
C VAL A 73 5.91 13.49 -1.89
N GLU A 74 6.26 14.27 -2.92
CA GLU A 74 6.64 15.68 -2.77
C GLU A 74 5.48 16.57 -2.30
N SER A 75 4.24 16.15 -2.54
CA SER A 75 3.04 16.88 -2.13
C SER A 75 2.56 16.55 -0.71
N LEU A 76 3.05 15.46 -0.11
CA LEU A 76 2.66 15.05 1.24
C LEU A 76 3.16 16.03 2.30
N SER A 77 2.35 16.24 3.34
CA SER A 77 2.79 16.97 4.52
C SER A 77 3.83 16.15 5.32
N PRO A 78 4.67 16.79 6.14
CA PRO A 78 5.58 16.09 7.03
C PRO A 78 4.86 15.08 7.95
N GLU A 79 3.67 15.41 8.42
CA GLU A 79 2.84 14.50 9.23
C GLU A 79 2.36 13.28 8.43
N SER A 80 1.96 13.47 7.16
CA SER A 80 1.60 12.35 6.27
C SER A 80 2.79 11.44 5.97
N ILE A 81 3.99 12.01 5.78
CA ILE A 81 5.22 11.24 5.59
C ILE A 81 5.55 10.42 6.84
N ASP A 82 5.46 11.03 8.02
CA ASP A 82 5.68 10.35 9.30
C ASP A 82 4.69 9.20 9.52
N ARG A 83 3.41 9.40 9.20
CA ARG A 83 2.38 8.33 9.22
C ARG A 83 2.66 7.23 8.20
N LEU A 84 3.12 7.58 6.99
CA LEU A 84 3.51 6.61 5.95
C LEU A 84 4.68 5.74 6.43
N ASP A 85 5.71 6.34 7.01
CA ASP A 85 6.88 5.62 7.52
C ASP A 85 6.53 4.74 8.74
N ALA A 86 5.65 5.23 9.62
CA ALA A 86 5.09 4.42 10.70
C ALA A 86 4.30 3.22 10.16
N ALA A 87 3.45 3.40 9.14
CA ALA A 87 2.67 2.33 8.55
C ALA A 87 3.54 1.26 7.85
N ARG A 88 4.63 1.69 7.20
CA ARG A 88 5.64 0.77 6.64
C ARG A 88 6.30 -0.05 7.75
N THR A 89 6.70 0.62 8.83
CA THR A 89 7.32 -0.04 9.99
C THR A 89 6.37 -1.03 10.66
N ILE A 90 5.09 -0.66 10.82
CA ILE A 90 4.05 -1.56 11.34
C ILE A 90 3.92 -2.79 10.44
N ARG A 91 3.77 -2.60 9.13
CA ARG A 91 3.65 -3.69 8.16
C ARG A 91 4.84 -4.65 8.24
N ASP A 92 6.06 -4.11 8.25
CA ASP A 92 7.28 -4.91 8.23
C ASP A 92 7.47 -5.68 9.54
N ASN A 93 7.25 -5.01 10.68
CA ASN A 93 7.30 -5.66 12.00
C ASN A 93 6.23 -6.74 12.14
N LEU A 94 5.01 -6.46 11.68
CA LEU A 94 3.90 -7.42 11.73
C LEU A 94 4.16 -8.63 10.83
N SER A 95 4.68 -8.41 9.61
CA SER A 95 5.05 -9.49 8.70
C SER A 95 6.14 -10.39 9.30
N LEU A 96 7.17 -9.79 9.91
CA LEU A 96 8.24 -10.54 10.55
C LEU A 96 7.75 -11.29 11.78
N ALA A 97 6.96 -10.64 12.65
CA ALA A 97 6.37 -11.30 13.82
C ALA A 97 5.48 -12.48 13.39
N ASN A 98 4.71 -12.30 12.31
CA ASN A 98 3.87 -13.35 11.75
C ASN A 98 4.68 -14.55 11.24
N GLU A 99 5.79 -14.29 10.52
CA GLU A 99 6.69 -15.34 10.05
C GLU A 99 7.32 -16.11 11.22
N ILE A 100 7.76 -15.40 12.26
CA ILE A 100 8.35 -16.00 13.46
C ILE A 100 7.33 -16.89 14.18
N VAL A 101 6.12 -16.39 14.39
CA VAL A 101 5.03 -17.15 15.04
C VAL A 101 4.65 -18.38 14.22
N SER A 102 4.59 -18.25 12.89
CA SER A 102 4.23 -19.34 11.98
C SER A 102 5.28 -20.45 11.92
N ASN A 103 6.56 -20.11 12.15
CA ASN A 103 7.69 -21.05 12.09
C ASN A 103 8.28 -21.35 13.47
N ARG A 104 7.54 -21.13 14.55
CA ARG A 104 8.01 -21.24 15.95
C ARG A 104 8.60 -22.61 16.32
N ASP A 105 8.20 -23.67 15.64
CA ASP A 105 8.71 -25.03 15.89
C ASP A 105 10.12 -25.25 15.28
N VAL A 106 10.57 -24.33 14.43
CA VAL A 106 11.85 -24.37 13.71
C VAL A 106 12.81 -23.28 14.20
N ILE A 107 12.29 -22.18 14.73
CA ILE A 107 13.09 -21.04 15.21
C ILE A 107 13.17 -21.11 16.74
N ASP A 108 14.40 -21.14 17.28
CA ASP A 108 14.79 -21.38 18.69
C ASP A 108 13.97 -20.64 19.77
N SER A 109 14.21 -20.98 21.05
CA SER A 109 13.52 -20.42 22.23
C SER A 109 13.49 -18.88 22.35
N TYR A 110 14.29 -18.14 21.58
CA TYR A 110 14.31 -16.67 21.54
C TYR A 110 13.26 -16.05 20.59
N SER A 111 12.58 -16.87 19.80
CA SER A 111 11.59 -16.45 18.80
C SER A 111 10.38 -15.77 19.40
N ASP A 112 9.89 -16.28 20.53
CA ASP A 112 8.72 -15.71 21.19
C ASP A 112 9.00 -14.31 21.76
N ASP A 113 10.17 -14.11 22.37
CA ASP A 113 10.59 -12.81 22.89
C ASP A 113 10.80 -11.79 21.76
N MET A 114 11.36 -12.24 20.62
CA MET A 114 11.54 -11.39 19.43
C MET A 114 10.18 -10.98 18.84
N ALA A 115 9.26 -11.92 18.67
CA ALA A 115 7.91 -11.63 18.20
C ALA A 115 7.17 -10.69 19.16
N ALA A 116 7.31 -10.87 20.47
CA ALA A 116 6.74 -9.98 21.47
C ALA A 116 7.26 -8.54 21.33
N GLY A 117 8.56 -8.36 21.17
CA GLY A 117 9.15 -7.03 20.94
C GLY A 117 8.61 -6.35 19.68
N LEU A 118 8.43 -7.10 18.59
CA LEU A 118 7.84 -6.58 17.36
C LEU A 118 6.37 -6.17 17.55
N PHE A 119 5.58 -6.95 18.28
CA PHE A 119 4.19 -6.60 18.59
C PHE A 119 4.09 -5.36 19.48
N ASP A 120 4.98 -5.20 20.45
CA ASP A 120 5.03 -4.00 21.30
C ASP A 120 5.35 -2.75 20.47
N ASP A 121 6.28 -2.85 19.52
CA ASP A 121 6.58 -1.76 18.59
C ASP A 121 5.41 -1.42 17.67
N VAL A 122 4.69 -2.43 17.16
CA VAL A 122 3.46 -2.22 16.38
C VAL A 122 2.45 -1.45 17.23
N LYS A 123 2.13 -1.90 18.44
CA LYS A 123 1.15 -1.24 19.33
C LYS A 123 1.54 0.19 19.68
N ARG A 124 2.84 0.44 19.89
CA ARG A 124 3.37 1.78 20.12
C ARG A 124 3.12 2.69 18.92
N LEU A 125 3.40 2.22 17.70
CA LEU A 125 3.21 3.01 16.48
C LEU A 125 1.73 3.24 16.16
N GLU A 126 0.86 2.25 16.37
CA GLU A 126 -0.60 2.40 16.26
C GLU A 126 -1.09 3.59 17.11
N GLY A 127 -0.69 3.62 18.39
CA GLY A 127 -1.12 4.67 19.33
C GLY A 127 -0.55 6.07 19.04
N VAL A 128 0.66 6.16 18.46
CA VAL A 128 1.29 7.46 18.15
C VAL A 128 0.71 8.08 16.88
N HIS A 129 0.41 7.25 15.87
CA HIS A 129 0.06 7.73 14.52
C HIS A 129 -1.42 7.53 14.15
N ASP A 130 -2.24 7.05 15.09
CA ASP A 130 -3.66 6.70 14.90
C ASP A 130 -3.84 5.78 13.68
N LEU A 131 -3.13 4.65 13.74
CA LEU A 131 -3.13 3.61 12.72
C LEU A 131 -3.67 2.30 13.31
N ASN A 132 -4.28 1.48 12.46
CA ASN A 132 -4.73 0.14 12.82
C ASN A 132 -3.94 -0.90 12.03
N ALA A 133 -3.18 -1.73 12.72
CA ALA A 133 -2.30 -2.72 12.10
C ALA A 133 -3.06 -3.83 11.37
N MET A 134 -4.28 -4.18 11.79
CA MET A 134 -5.12 -5.15 11.09
C MET A 134 -5.67 -4.58 9.79
N ASP A 135 -6.11 -3.33 9.79
CA ASP A 135 -6.56 -2.66 8.57
C ASP A 135 -5.40 -2.52 7.57
N LEU A 136 -4.21 -2.17 8.06
CA LEU A 136 -2.99 -2.14 7.24
C LEU A 136 -2.61 -3.53 6.71
N ALA A 137 -2.73 -4.57 7.54
CA ALA A 137 -2.47 -5.95 7.12
C ALA A 137 -3.41 -6.38 5.99
N GLN A 138 -4.72 -6.12 6.12
CA GLN A 138 -5.69 -6.40 5.07
C GLN A 138 -5.40 -5.60 3.80
N ARG A 139 -5.15 -4.29 3.96
CA ARG A 139 -4.92 -3.35 2.85
C ARG A 139 -3.64 -3.66 2.08
N TYR A 140 -2.61 -4.18 2.75
CA TYR A 140 -1.34 -4.59 2.13
C TYR A 140 -1.23 -6.09 1.88
N GLY A 141 -2.33 -6.85 2.02
CA GLY A 141 -2.40 -8.26 1.67
C GLY A 141 -1.51 -9.17 2.53
N LEU A 142 -1.30 -8.83 3.80
CA LEU A 142 -0.60 -9.70 4.74
C LEU A 142 -1.52 -10.83 5.19
N ASP A 143 -1.10 -12.07 4.94
CA ASP A 143 -1.78 -13.28 5.43
C ASP A 143 -1.29 -13.61 6.85
N LEU A 144 -2.07 -13.23 7.86
CA LEU A 144 -1.71 -13.39 9.26
C LEU A 144 -2.16 -14.76 9.79
N ALA A 145 -1.25 -15.48 10.44
CA ALA A 145 -1.57 -16.68 11.17
C ALA A 145 -2.58 -16.39 12.30
N PRO A 146 -3.49 -17.32 12.63
CA PRO A 146 -4.46 -17.13 13.70
C PRO A 146 -3.82 -16.69 15.03
N GLU A 147 -2.67 -17.26 15.39
CA GLU A 147 -1.96 -16.89 16.61
C GLU A 147 -1.43 -15.45 16.59
N THR A 148 -1.03 -14.96 15.42
CA THR A 148 -0.64 -13.54 15.22
C THR A 148 -1.84 -12.63 15.46
N VAL A 149 -3.01 -13.01 14.92
CA VAL A 149 -4.27 -12.29 15.11
C VAL A 149 -4.66 -12.24 16.60
N GLU A 150 -4.58 -13.38 17.27
CA GLU A 150 -4.86 -13.49 18.71
C GLU A 150 -3.93 -12.63 19.57
N ARG A 151 -2.61 -12.63 19.27
CA ARG A 151 -1.61 -11.87 20.02
C ARG A 151 -1.74 -10.35 19.84
N MET A 152 -2.17 -9.91 18.66
CA MET A 152 -2.47 -8.50 18.40
C MET A 152 -3.67 -8.01 19.19
N GLY A 153 -4.60 -8.90 19.58
CA GLY A 153 -5.79 -8.55 20.36
C GLY A 153 -6.78 -7.64 19.61
N ASN A 154 -6.53 -7.41 18.31
CA ASN A 154 -7.33 -6.57 17.43
C ASN A 154 -8.16 -7.49 16.51
N THR A 155 -9.48 -7.49 16.69
CA THR A 155 -10.39 -7.93 15.63
C THR A 155 -10.59 -6.72 14.70
N PRO A 156 -10.42 -6.83 13.37
CA PRO A 156 -10.65 -5.68 12.49
C PRO A 156 -12.07 -5.15 12.68
N GLU A 157 -12.20 -3.91 13.13
CA GLU A 157 -13.48 -3.20 13.11
C GLU A 157 -13.78 -2.87 11.65
N VAL A 158 -14.67 -3.64 11.03
CA VAL A 158 -15.16 -3.38 9.67
C VAL A 158 -15.96 -2.08 9.70
N ASN A 159 -15.30 -0.94 9.57
CA ASN A 159 -15.94 0.34 9.35
C ASN A 159 -16.41 0.44 7.90
N ALA A 160 -17.58 -0.13 7.58
CA ALA A 160 -18.44 0.38 6.51
C ALA A 160 -19.85 -0.22 6.58
N PRO A 161 -20.90 0.63 6.72
CA PRO A 161 -21.85 0.67 5.61
C PRO A 161 -22.42 2.06 5.21
N GLU A 162 -22.01 3.21 5.77
CA GLU A 162 -22.66 4.49 5.39
C GLU A 162 -22.02 5.23 4.19
N ALA A 163 -20.79 4.91 3.78
CA ALA A 163 -20.09 5.64 2.71
C ALA A 163 -20.59 5.32 1.27
N VAL A 164 -21.29 4.19 1.08
CA VAL A 164 -21.78 3.78 -0.26
C VAL A 164 -22.93 4.69 -0.75
N ALA A 165 -23.64 5.37 0.15
CA ALA A 165 -24.75 6.25 -0.23
C ALA A 165 -24.30 7.63 -0.75
N LEU A 166 -23.08 8.09 -0.43
CA LEU A 166 -22.56 9.42 -0.82
C LEU A 166 -21.62 9.38 -2.05
N ALA A 167 -21.05 8.22 -2.37
CA ALA A 167 -20.17 8.05 -3.53
C ALA A 167 -20.94 8.07 -4.87
N LEU A 168 -22.25 7.77 -4.87
CA LEU A 168 -23.10 7.84 -6.07
C LEU A 168 -23.51 9.27 -6.46
N ASP A 169 -23.42 10.24 -5.54
CA ASP A 169 -23.73 11.66 -5.82
C ASP A 169 -22.50 12.43 -6.34
N SER A 170 -21.30 12.00 -5.92
CA SER A 170 -20.03 12.69 -6.25
C SER A 170 -19.42 12.29 -7.60
N ALA A 171 -19.88 11.18 -8.21
CA ALA A 171 -19.40 10.69 -9.50
C ALA A 171 -19.79 11.58 -10.71
N HIS A 172 -20.53 12.67 -10.49
CA HIS A 172 -20.90 13.64 -11.52
C HIS A 172 -19.90 14.80 -11.72
N ASN A 173 -18.76 14.83 -11.04
CA ASN A 173 -17.85 15.98 -11.12
C ASN A 173 -16.35 15.63 -11.25
N ILE A 174 -16.01 14.69 -12.14
CA ILE A 174 -14.63 14.59 -12.65
C ILE A 174 -14.43 15.74 -13.66
N PRO A 175 -13.46 16.66 -13.47
CA PRO A 175 -13.15 17.65 -14.49
C PRO A 175 -12.54 16.93 -15.70
N VAL A 176 -13.28 16.91 -16.80
CA VAL A 176 -12.73 16.55 -18.11
C VAL A 176 -11.74 17.63 -18.49
N LEU A 177 -10.44 17.34 -18.43
CA LEU A 177 -9.42 18.13 -19.13
C LEU A 177 -9.58 17.90 -20.64
N GLY A 178 -10.45 18.71 -21.25
CA GLY A 178 -10.52 18.99 -22.68
C GLY A 178 -10.97 20.45 -22.78
N GLY A 179 -10.22 21.38 -23.35
CA GLY A 179 -9.61 21.31 -24.67
C GLY A 179 -10.24 22.44 -25.48
N MET A 180 -9.62 23.63 -25.43
CA MET A 180 -9.57 24.69 -26.45
C MET A 180 -8.74 25.86 -25.91
#